data_AF-A0A7J3XG13-F1
#
_entry.id   AF-A0A7J3XG13-F1
#
_cell.length_a   1.000
_cell.length_b   1.000
_cell.length_c   1.000
_cell.angle_alpha   90.00
_cell.angle_beta   90.00
_cell.angle_gamma   90.00
#
_symmetry.space_group_name_H-M   'P 1'
#
loop_
_entity.id
_entity.type
_entity.pdbx_description
1 polymer ?
#
loop_
_entity_poly.entity_id
_entity_poly.type
_entity_poly.pdbx_seq_one_letter_code
_entity_poly.pdbx_strand_id
1 'polypeptide(L)'
;MLLVTTRSAYGYVFEVVSSLRKGYSIDVVASRAPVAQFVSSEELARELAERLGRCDYDYVIIPGLGRGSTRVTEEVRGCRVGKGARYA
;
A
#
# COMPACT_ATOMS: atom_id res chain seq x y z
N MET A 1 -2.42 7.10 -8.25
CA MET A 1 -1.48 6.28 -7.45
C MET A 1 -2.23 5.67 -6.27
N LEU A 2 -1.86 4.45 -5.87
CA LEU A 2 -2.39 3.81 -4.66
C LEU A 2 -1.35 3.83 -3.54
N LEU A 3 -1.78 4.20 -2.33
CA LEU A 3 -0.98 4.12 -1.12
C LEU A 3 -1.61 3.11 -0.16
N VAL A 4 -0.85 2.07 0.17
CA VAL A 4 -1.25 1.01 1.09
C VAL A 4 -0.60 1.28 2.44
N THR A 5 -1.41 1.36 3.48
CA THR A 5 -0.99 1.55 4.87
C THR A 5 -1.56 0.44 5.76
N THR A 6 -1.30 0.47 7.06
CA THR A 6 -1.90 -0.47 8.02
C THR A 6 -3.02 0.19 8.80
N ARG A 7 -3.87 -0.60 9.47
CA ARG A 7 -5.04 -0.07 10.19
C ARG A 7 -4.67 1.00 11.22
N SER A 8 -3.58 0.79 11.97
CA SER A 8 -3.12 1.74 13.00
C SER A 8 -2.68 3.09 12.42
N ALA A 9 -2.05 3.09 11.25
CA ALA A 9 -1.52 4.30 10.62
C ALA A 9 -2.51 4.99 9.66
N TYR A 10 -3.68 4.38 9.38
CA TYR A 10 -4.60 4.87 8.36
C TYR A 10 -5.07 6.31 8.60
N GLY A 11 -5.47 6.64 9.84
CA GLY A 11 -5.99 7.97 10.16
C GLY A 11 -4.98 9.09 9.84
N TYR A 12 -3.76 8.95 10.34
CA TYR A 12 -2.66 9.89 10.09
C TYR A 12 -2.31 9.99 8.60
N VAL A 13 -2.16 8.85 7.92
CA VAL A 13 -1.83 8.81 6.49
C VAL A 13 -2.94 9.44 5.64
N PHE A 14 -4.21 9.18 5.97
CA PHE A 14 -5.34 9.75 5.25
C PHE A 14 -5.40 11.27 5.39
N GLU A 15 -5.12 11.80 6.58
CA GLU A 15 -5.06 13.25 6.83
C GLU A 15 -3.96 13.92 6.00
N VAL A 16 -2.74 13.37 6.04
CA VAL A 16 -1.60 13.86 5.24
C VAL A 16 -1.93 13.82 3.76
N VAL A 17 -2.41 12.69 3.24
CA VAL A 17 -2.76 12.55 1.82
C VAL A 17 -3.89 13.51 1.43
N SER A 18 -4.90 13.70 2.28
CA SER A 18 -6.01 14.62 2.02
C SER A 18 -5.54 16.07 1.87
N SER A 19 -4.52 16.49 2.61
CA SER A 19 -3.92 17.82 2.45
C SER A 19 -3.15 17.99 1.12
N LEU A 20 -2.63 16.88 0.56
CA LEU A 20 -1.85 16.86 -0.69
C LEU A 20 -2.69 16.67 -1.95
N ARG A 21 -3.97 16.29 -1.82
CA ARG A 21 -4.87 15.97 -2.94
C ARG A 21 -5.06 17.10 -3.97
N LYS A 22 -4.73 18.35 -3.64
CA LYS A 22 -4.82 19.48 -4.57
C LYS A 22 -3.91 19.37 -5.80
N GLY A 23 -2.91 18.49 -5.77
CA GLY A 23 -2.00 18.25 -6.93
C GLY A 23 -1.90 16.80 -7.39
N TYR A 24 -2.54 15.84 -6.69
CA TYR A 24 -2.31 14.41 -6.93
C TYR A 24 -3.59 13.58 -6.73
N SER A 25 -3.85 12.66 -7.66
CA SER A 25 -4.87 11.62 -7.50
C SER A 25 -4.30 10.42 -6.73
N ILE A 26 -4.57 10.41 -5.42
CA ILE A 26 -4.06 9.40 -4.47
C ILE A 26 -5.24 8.72 -3.78
N ASP A 27 -5.29 7.40 -3.96
CA ASP A 27 -6.15 6.50 -3.20
C ASP A 27 -5.40 5.91 -2.01
N VAL A 28 -6.08 5.75 -0.88
CA VAL A 28 -5.48 5.19 0.34
C VAL A 28 -6.27 3.97 0.77
N VAL A 29 -5.59 2.84 0.92
CA VAL A 29 -6.17 1.58 1.41
C VAL A 29 -5.41 1.13 2.66
N ALA A 30 -6.16 0.83 3.72
CA ALA A 30 -5.61 0.14 4.88
C ALA A 30 -5.60 -1.37 4.63
N SER A 31 -4.43 -2.01 4.73
CA SER A 31 -4.29 -3.46 4.87
C SER A 31 -5.02 -3.94 6.13
N ARG A 32 -5.47 -5.20 6.12
CA ARG A 32 -6.03 -5.89 7.29
C ARG A 32 -5.04 -5.99 8.45
N ALA A 33 -3.73 -5.93 8.18
CA ALA A 33 -2.69 -5.99 9.20
C ALA A 33 -2.79 -4.80 10.18
N PRO A 34 -2.63 -5.03 11.50
CA PRO A 34 -2.69 -3.96 12.50
C PRO A 34 -1.47 -3.02 12.39
N VAL A 35 -0.28 -3.56 12.12
CA VAL A 35 0.98 -2.80 11.98
C VAL A 35 1.84 -3.38 10.85
N ALA A 36 2.65 -2.52 10.23
CA ALA A 36 3.41 -2.87 9.01
C ALA A 36 4.43 -3.99 9.20
N GLN A 37 4.98 -4.17 10.41
CA GLN A 37 5.98 -5.22 10.68
C GLN A 37 5.40 -6.64 10.65
N PHE A 38 4.08 -6.77 10.72
CA PHE A 38 3.37 -8.04 10.80
C PHE A 38 2.81 -8.50 9.45
N VAL A 39 3.06 -7.75 8.37
CA VAL A 39 2.61 -8.13 7.03
C VAL A 39 3.80 -8.49 6.15
N SER A 40 3.73 -9.65 5.52
CA SER A 40 4.63 -10.04 4.43
C SER A 40 4.16 -9.50 3.08
N SER A 41 5.07 -9.38 2.12
CA SER A 41 4.74 -9.02 0.74
C SER A 41 3.72 -9.97 0.11
N GLU A 42 3.79 -11.26 0.42
CA GLU A 42 2.92 -12.33 -0.07
C GLU A 42 1.49 -12.15 0.45
N GLU A 43 1.32 -11.95 1.76
CA GLU A 43 0.03 -11.71 2.39
C GLU A 43 -0.60 -10.42 1.85
N LEU A 44 0.20 -9.37 1.71
CA LEU A 44 -0.26 -8.09 1.18
C LEU A 44 -0.67 -8.22 -0.28
N ALA A 45 0.12 -8.93 -1.10
CA ALA A 45 -0.21 -9.16 -2.50
C ALA A 45 -1.55 -9.89 -2.66
N ARG A 46 -1.77 -10.94 -1.86
CA ARG A 46 -3.04 -11.68 -1.83
C ARG A 46 -4.20 -10.79 -1.39
N GLU A 47 -4.02 -10.02 -0.32
CA GLU A 47 -5.07 -9.12 0.18
C GLU A 47 -5.46 -8.08 -0.88
N LEU A 48 -4.48 -7.46 -1.55
CA LEU A 48 -4.73 -6.47 -2.58
C LEU A 48 -5.39 -7.09 -3.82
N ALA A 49 -5.02 -8.32 -4.19
CA ALA A 49 -5.68 -9.07 -5.26
C ALA A 49 -7.16 -9.33 -4.95
N GLU A 50 -7.49 -9.78 -3.73
CA GLU A 50 -8.86 -10.03 -3.29
C GLU A 50 -9.73 -8.76 -3.28
N ARG A 51 -9.16 -7.63 -2.82
CA ARG A 51 -9.94 -6.42 -2.55
C ARG A 51 -10.07 -5.49 -3.74
N LEU A 52 -9.03 -5.41 -4.57
CA LEU A 52 -8.94 -4.44 -5.66
C LEU A 52 -9.03 -5.09 -7.03
N GLY A 53 -9.05 -6.42 -7.13
CA GLY A 53 -9.19 -7.11 -8.41
C GLY A 53 -7.95 -6.95 -9.29
N ARG A 54 -8.04 -6.29 -10.44
CA ARG A 54 -6.88 -5.99 -11.30
C ARG A 54 -6.17 -4.72 -10.81
N CYS A 55 -4.92 -4.49 -11.19
CA CYS A 55 -4.21 -3.27 -10.79
C CYS A 55 -4.32 -2.19 -11.87
N ASP A 56 -5.25 -1.26 -11.69
CA ASP A 56 -5.47 -0.13 -12.60
C ASP A 56 -4.68 1.13 -12.20
N TYR A 57 -3.71 0.98 -11.28
CA TYR A 57 -2.89 2.06 -10.78
C TYR A 57 -1.53 2.08 -11.48
N ASP A 58 -1.05 3.27 -11.86
CA ASP A 58 0.29 3.45 -12.44
C ASP A 58 1.40 3.02 -11.46
N TYR A 59 1.15 3.23 -10.17
CA TYR A 59 2.09 2.96 -9.11
C TYR A 59 1.36 2.65 -7.79
N VAL A 60 1.89 1.66 -7.06
CA VAL A 60 1.42 1.27 -5.73
C VAL A 60 2.57 1.44 -4.74
N ILE A 61 2.31 2.14 -3.64
CA ILE A 61 3.26 2.26 -2.53
C ILE A 61 2.77 1.39 -1.38
N ILE A 62 3.59 0.45 -0.93
CA ILE A 62 3.32 -0.42 0.23
C ILE A 62 4.14 0.00 1.46
N PRO A 63 3.75 -0.40 2.68
CA PRO A 63 4.49 -0.03 3.89
C PRO A 63 5.96 -0.46 3.85
N GLY A 64 6.88 0.47 4.14
CA GLY A 64 8.32 0.20 4.08
C GLY A 64 8.84 -0.81 5.09
N LEU A 65 8.12 -0.98 6.20
CA LEU A 65 8.42 -1.96 7.26
C LEU A 65 7.88 -3.37 6.97
N GLY A 66 7.10 -3.56 5.90
CA GLY A 66 6.65 -4.88 5.47
C GLY A 66 7.84 -5.79 5.14
N ARG A 67 7.73 -7.07 5.50
CA ARG A 67 8.77 -8.07 5.22
C ARG A 67 8.68 -8.53 3.76
N GLY A 68 9.81 -8.95 3.18
CA GLY A 68 9.85 -9.50 1.82
C GLY A 68 10.10 -8.48 0.71
N SER A 69 10.08 -8.97 -0.53
CA SER A 69 10.38 -8.20 -1.75
C SER A 69 9.11 -7.59 -2.34
N THR A 70 9.19 -6.39 -2.92
CA THR A 70 8.07 -5.80 -3.67
C THR A 70 7.76 -6.56 -4.96
N ARG A 71 8.76 -7.26 -5.53
CA ARG A 71 8.60 -8.04 -6.77
C ARG A 71 7.46 -9.06 -6.69
N VAL A 72 7.28 -9.67 -5.53
CA VAL A 72 6.17 -10.62 -5.27
C VAL A 72 4.82 -9.93 -5.50
N THR A 73 4.66 -8.71 -4.99
CA THR A 73 3.44 -7.93 -5.20
C THR A 73 3.31 -7.45 -6.63
N GLU A 74 4.41 -7.08 -7.30
CA GLU A 74 4.40 -6.70 -8.73
C GLU A 74 3.96 -7.86 -9.63
N GLU A 75 4.49 -9.07 -9.41
CA GLU A 75 4.17 -10.28 -10.17
C GLU A 75 2.70 -10.66 -10.02
N VAL A 76 2.16 -10.58 -8.80
CA VAL A 76 0.74 -10.91 -8.52
C VAL A 76 -0.21 -9.85 -9.07
N ARG A 77 0.16 -8.58 -9.01
CA ARG A 77 -0.73 -7.46 -9.36
C ARG A 77 -0.60 -6.99 -10.80
N GLY A 78 0.54 -7.23 -11.45
CA GLY A 78 0.85 -6.74 -12.79
C GLY A 78 1.09 -5.23 -12.88
N CYS A 79 1.42 -4.57 -11.77
CA CYS A 79 1.70 -3.13 -11.72
C CYS A 79 2.95 -2.85 -10.89
N ARG A 80 3.50 -1.63 -11.02
CA ARG A 80 4.71 -1.23 -10.32
C ARG A 80 4.45 -1.03 -8.83
N VAL A 81 5.29 -1.63 -7.99
CA VAL A 81 5.15 -1.58 -6.53
C VAL A 81 6.44 -1.10 -5.89
N GLY A 82 6.35 -0.02 -5.13
CA GLY A 82 7.43 0.54 -4.32
C GLY A 82 7.18 0.37 -2.83
N LYS A 83 8.27 0.35 -2.03
CA LYS A 83 8.17 0.52 -0.58
C LYS A 83 8.22 2.01 -0.24
N GLY A 84 7.26 2.44 0.58
CA GLY A 84 7.29 3.75 1.20
C GLY A 84 8.36 3.86 2.28
N ALA A 85 8.41 5.02 2.93
CA ALA A 85 9.24 5.22 4.11
C ALA A 85 8.89 4.20 5.22
N ARG A 86 9.86 3.91 6.08
CA ARG A 86 9.65 3.02 7.24
C ARG A 86 8.75 3.64 8.30
N TYR A 87 8.67 4.96 8.33
CA TYR A 87 7.88 5.73 9.28
C TYR A 87 7.00 6.70 8.48
N ALA A 88 5.77 6.92 8.96
CA ALA A 88 4.83 7.86 8.39
C ALA A 88 5.01 9.24 9.03
#